data_AF-A0AAV2RVL5-F1
#
_entry.id   AF-A0AAV2RVL5-F1
#
_cell.length_a   1.000
_cell.length_b   1.000
_cell.length_c   1.000
_cell.angle_alpha   90.00
_cell.angle_beta   90.00
_cell.angle_gamma   90.00
#
_symmetry.space_group_name_H-M   'P 1'
#
loop_
_entity.id
_entity.type
_entity.pdbx_description
1 polymer ?
#
loop_
_entity_poly.entity_id
_entity_poly.type
_entity_poly.pdbx_seq_one_letter_code
_entity_poly.pdbx_strand_id
1 'polypeptide(L)'
;EEQRIKAEERKRVKEEDKLKKQAEKDKRKLAKVSAKGAKGPPEAKLEDFVQSAECAIPLFMEKCVKFIEKEGLDSEGIYRVPGNKVHVEQLTTKFKEENGVDFSELDIPVNAAATALKDYLKQLPPLLPQDKMEQLTSIASIGDRSLRLLQLKQLLTGLPRVNFEVLKYIFQHFVRVAENCKLNSMDSKNLAICWWPTLLHTLQFNDISEFESQRPHIEDIIQTLIDQFPFLFQGKEDYVMV
;
A
#
# COMPACT_ATOMS: atom_id res chain seq x y z
N GLU A 1 -25.18 -54.97 -43.67
CA GLU A 1 -25.47 -54.06 -42.53
C GLU A 1 -24.20 -53.69 -41.76
N GLU A 2 -23.38 -54.66 -41.37
CA GLU A 2 -22.08 -54.43 -40.68
C GLU A 2 -21.11 -53.46 -41.38
N GLN A 3 -21.04 -53.47 -42.72
CA GLN A 3 -20.15 -52.56 -43.45
C GLN A 3 -20.58 -51.07 -43.37
N ARG A 4 -21.89 -50.81 -43.19
CA ARG A 4 -22.42 -49.44 -43.00
C ARG A 4 -22.10 -48.93 -41.60
N ILE A 5 -22.27 -49.78 -40.58
CA ILE A 5 -21.97 -49.45 -39.18
C ILE A 5 -20.47 -49.15 -39.02
N LYS A 6 -19.61 -49.99 -39.61
CA LYS A 6 -18.14 -49.79 -39.57
C LYS A 6 -17.68 -48.52 -40.29
N ALA A 7 -18.43 -48.07 -41.31
CA ALA A 7 -18.14 -46.83 -42.02
C ALA A 7 -18.59 -45.59 -41.23
N GLU A 8 -19.71 -45.66 -40.51
CA GLU A 8 -20.18 -44.60 -39.62
C GLU A 8 -19.30 -44.44 -38.38
N GLU A 9 -18.84 -45.53 -37.79
CA GLU A 9 -17.93 -45.50 -36.64
C GLU A 9 -16.57 -44.90 -37.01
N ARG A 10 -16.04 -45.24 -38.20
CA ARG A 10 -14.83 -44.60 -38.76
C ARG A 10 -15.00 -43.11 -39.04
N LYS A 11 -16.22 -42.65 -39.37
CA LYS A 11 -16.51 -41.22 -39.55
C LYS A 11 -16.54 -40.50 -38.20
N ARG A 12 -17.20 -41.08 -37.19
CA ARG A 12 -17.27 -40.53 -35.82
C ARG A 12 -15.88 -40.38 -35.19
N VAL A 13 -15.03 -41.41 -35.27
CA VAL A 13 -13.66 -41.35 -34.73
C VAL A 13 -12.84 -40.26 -35.43
N LYS A 14 -12.98 -40.09 -36.75
CA LYS A 14 -12.31 -39.01 -37.48
C LYS A 14 -12.80 -37.62 -37.10
N GLU A 15 -14.06 -37.49 -36.70
CA GLU A 15 -14.65 -36.22 -36.28
C GLU A 15 -14.21 -35.84 -34.86
N GLU A 16 -14.16 -36.81 -33.94
CA GLU A 16 -13.61 -36.64 -32.59
C GLU A 16 -12.12 -36.29 -32.60
N ASP A 17 -11.32 -36.92 -33.46
CA ASP A 17 -9.90 -36.59 -33.61
C ASP A 17 -9.68 -35.18 -34.16
N LYS A 18 -10.58 -34.70 -35.03
CA LYS A 18 -10.54 -33.32 -35.52
C LYS A 18 -10.89 -32.32 -34.42
N LEU A 19 -11.91 -32.61 -33.61
CA LEU A 19 -12.32 -31.77 -32.48
C LEU A 19 -11.22 -31.69 -31.41
N LYS A 20 -10.57 -32.82 -31.07
CA LYS A 20 -9.44 -32.86 -30.12
C LYS A 20 -8.24 -32.04 -30.62
N LYS A 21 -7.91 -32.16 -31.91
CA LYS A 21 -6.82 -31.36 -32.52
C LYS A 21 -7.12 -29.87 -32.56
N GLN A 22 -8.39 -29.50 -32.77
CA GLN A 22 -8.81 -28.09 -32.74
C GLN A 22 -8.72 -27.51 -31.32
N ALA A 23 -9.21 -28.24 -30.31
CA ALA A 23 -9.12 -27.83 -28.91
C ALA A 23 -7.67 -27.69 -28.41
N GLU A 24 -6.75 -28.56 -28.84
CA GLU A 24 -5.33 -28.45 -28.49
C GLU A 24 -4.68 -27.22 -29.17
N LYS A 25 -5.08 -26.91 -30.41
CA LYS A 25 -4.60 -25.74 -31.15
C LYS A 25 -5.11 -24.44 -30.52
N ASP A 26 -6.34 -24.43 -30.03
CA ASP A 26 -6.93 -23.29 -29.34
C ASP A 26 -6.32 -23.11 -27.94
N LYS A 27 -6.05 -24.19 -27.18
CA LYS A 27 -5.25 -24.15 -25.95
C LYS A 27 -3.84 -23.59 -26.18
N ARG A 28 -3.16 -23.97 -27.27
CA ARG A 28 -1.84 -23.43 -27.63
C ARG A 28 -1.87 -21.96 -28.05
N LYS A 29 -2.96 -21.50 -28.68
CA LYS A 29 -3.18 -20.08 -28.98
C LYS A 29 -3.42 -19.26 -27.71
N LEU A 30 -4.26 -19.74 -26.79
CA LEU A 30 -4.49 -19.12 -25.48
C LEU A 30 -3.19 -19.01 -24.66
N ALA A 31 -2.39 -20.09 -24.62
CA ALA A 31 -1.09 -20.06 -23.94
C ALA A 31 -0.08 -19.08 -24.57
N LYS A 32 -0.11 -18.89 -25.91
CA LYS A 32 0.72 -17.90 -26.61
C LYS A 32 0.27 -16.45 -26.41
N VAL A 33 -1.00 -16.22 -26.09
CA VAL A 33 -1.51 -14.88 -25.74
C VAL A 33 -1.06 -14.51 -24.31
N SER A 34 -1.10 -15.44 -23.36
CA SER A 34 -0.55 -15.20 -22.00
C SER A 34 0.97 -15.00 -21.96
N ALA A 35 1.73 -15.56 -22.90
CA ALA A 35 3.19 -15.43 -22.94
C ALA A 35 3.71 -14.14 -23.61
N LYS A 36 2.82 -13.29 -24.17
CA LYS A 36 3.21 -12.04 -24.86
C LYS A 36 2.83 -10.75 -24.10
N GLY A 37 2.42 -10.86 -22.84
CA GLY A 37 2.08 -9.71 -21.99
C GLY A 37 2.67 -9.81 -20.59
N ALA A 38 4.01 -9.82 -20.47
CA ALA A 38 4.69 -9.64 -19.19
C ALA A 38 6.12 -9.07 -19.39
N LYS A 39 6.22 -7.99 -20.16
CA LYS A 39 7.09 -6.90 -19.71
C LYS A 39 6.11 -5.80 -19.34
N GLY A 40 5.74 -5.76 -18.06
CA GLY A 40 5.06 -4.60 -17.52
C GLY A 40 5.87 -3.35 -17.86
N PRO A 41 5.23 -2.16 -17.93
CA PRO A 41 6.00 -0.92 -17.96
C PRO A 41 7.02 -0.94 -16.82
N PRO A 42 8.22 -0.36 -16.99
CA PRO A 42 9.19 -0.31 -15.90
C PRO A 42 8.45 0.21 -14.66
N GLU A 43 8.44 -0.59 -13.59
CA GLU A 43 7.86 -0.16 -12.31
C GLU A 43 8.57 1.14 -11.97
N ALA A 44 7.82 2.25 -11.98
CA ALA A 44 8.35 3.55 -11.63
C ALA A 44 9.01 3.40 -10.26
N LYS A 45 10.25 3.88 -10.11
CA LYS A 45 10.92 3.79 -8.82
C LYS A 45 10.44 4.93 -7.96
N LEU A 46 10.40 4.75 -6.64
CA LEU A 46 10.05 5.84 -5.73
C LEU A 46 10.95 7.07 -5.97
N GLU A 47 12.21 6.81 -6.36
CA GLU A 47 13.23 7.77 -6.80
C GLU A 47 12.77 8.74 -7.90
N ASP A 48 11.86 8.32 -8.79
CA ASP A 48 11.35 9.15 -9.88
C ASP A 48 10.36 10.23 -9.39
N PHE A 49 9.80 10.05 -8.18
CA PHE A 49 8.85 10.98 -7.55
C PHE A 49 9.51 11.92 -6.54
N VAL A 50 10.82 11.78 -6.35
CA VAL A 50 11.61 12.56 -5.40
C VAL A 50 12.06 13.86 -6.05
N GLN A 51 12.04 14.97 -5.30
CA GLN A 51 12.43 16.29 -5.81
C GLN A 51 13.93 16.36 -6.17
N SER A 52 14.78 15.71 -5.37
CA SER A 52 16.23 15.63 -5.59
C SER A 52 16.84 14.49 -4.77
N ALA A 53 18.09 14.10 -5.06
CA ALA A 53 18.81 13.08 -4.26
C ALA A 53 18.94 13.44 -2.76
N GLU A 54 18.81 14.71 -2.42
CA GLU A 54 18.86 15.24 -1.06
C GLU A 54 17.47 15.27 -0.39
N CYS A 55 16.41 15.55 -1.16
CA CYS A 55 15.04 15.65 -0.66
C CYS A 55 14.22 14.40 -0.99
N ALA A 56 14.42 13.32 -0.23
CA ALA A 56 13.77 12.00 -0.43
C ALA A 56 12.22 12.01 -0.39
N ILE A 57 11.59 13.10 0.08
CA ILE A 57 10.15 13.20 0.28
C ILE A 57 9.49 13.89 -0.92
N PRO A 58 8.47 13.27 -1.55
CA PRO A 58 7.73 13.92 -2.64
C PRO A 58 7.02 15.20 -2.17
N LEU A 59 7.09 16.26 -2.99
CA LEU A 59 6.58 17.59 -2.63
C LEU A 59 5.09 17.59 -2.26
N PHE A 60 4.28 16.82 -2.98
CA PHE A 60 2.85 16.70 -2.70
C PHE A 60 2.59 16.17 -1.28
N MET A 61 3.32 15.11 -0.90
CA MET A 61 3.24 14.50 0.42
C MET A 61 3.67 15.49 1.50
N GLU A 62 4.77 16.20 1.27
CA GLU A 62 5.28 17.21 2.20
C GLU A 62 4.25 18.31 2.46
N LYS A 63 3.64 18.85 1.40
CA LYS A 63 2.61 19.90 1.49
C LYS A 63 1.34 19.42 2.17
N CYS A 64 0.84 18.23 1.82
CA CYS A 64 -0.32 17.64 2.48
C CYS A 64 -0.08 17.50 3.99
N VAL A 65 1.06 16.94 4.39
CA VAL A 65 1.41 16.74 5.80
C VAL A 65 1.54 18.07 6.52
N LYS A 66 2.26 19.05 5.96
CA LYS A 66 2.41 20.38 6.56
C LYS A 66 1.07 21.09 6.76
N PHE A 67 0.18 21.00 5.78
CA PHE A 67 -1.16 21.58 5.88
C PHE A 67 -2.00 20.92 6.98
N ILE A 68 -1.99 19.58 7.04
CA ILE A 68 -2.71 18.81 8.07
C ILE A 68 -2.12 19.08 9.46
N GLU A 69 -0.81 19.24 9.59
CA GLU A 69 -0.17 19.57 10.88
C GLU A 69 -0.48 20.99 11.34
N LYS A 70 -0.63 21.93 10.40
CA LYS A 70 -0.91 23.33 10.68
C LYS A 70 -2.38 23.58 11.07
N GLU A 71 -3.31 22.93 10.37
CA GLU A 71 -4.76 23.25 10.50
C GLU A 71 -5.63 22.05 10.91
N GLY A 72 -5.12 20.83 10.79
CA GLY A 72 -5.90 19.60 10.90
C GLY A 72 -5.66 18.77 12.16
N LEU A 73 -4.68 19.11 13.01
CA LEU A 73 -4.36 18.29 14.20
C LEU A 73 -5.51 18.22 15.20
N ASP A 74 -6.35 19.25 15.28
CA ASP A 74 -7.51 19.32 16.17
C ASP A 74 -8.80 18.81 15.51
N SER A 75 -8.75 18.47 14.21
CA SER A 75 -9.92 18.03 13.46
C SER A 75 -10.35 16.63 13.88
N GLU A 76 -11.56 16.52 14.44
CA GLU A 76 -12.11 15.24 14.88
C GLU A 76 -12.15 14.20 13.74
N GLY A 77 -11.57 13.03 14.00
CA GLY A 77 -11.56 11.90 13.07
C GLY A 77 -10.69 12.11 11.83
N ILE A 78 -9.65 12.95 11.89
CA ILE A 78 -8.69 13.10 10.79
C ILE A 78 -8.18 11.72 10.31
N TYR A 79 -8.14 11.49 8.99
CA TYR A 79 -7.89 10.19 8.32
C TYR A 79 -8.94 9.09 8.44
N ARG A 80 -9.85 9.16 9.42
CA ARG A 80 -11.03 8.28 9.55
C ARG A 80 -12.19 8.79 8.69
N VAL A 81 -12.44 10.10 8.72
CA VAL A 81 -13.50 10.75 7.94
C VAL A 81 -12.99 11.04 6.52
N PRO A 82 -13.63 10.51 5.46
CA PRO A 82 -13.22 10.81 4.09
C PRO A 82 -13.56 12.25 3.70
N GLY A 83 -12.69 12.87 2.91
CA GLY A 83 -12.89 14.19 2.33
C GLY A 83 -13.81 14.16 1.12
N ASN A 84 -14.35 15.34 0.76
CA ASN A 84 -15.16 15.49 -0.44
C ASN A 84 -14.29 15.27 -1.69
N LYS A 85 -14.71 14.35 -2.57
CA LYS A 85 -14.00 14.00 -3.81
C LYS A 85 -13.74 15.22 -4.71
N VAL A 86 -14.69 16.16 -4.78
CA VAL A 86 -14.53 17.37 -5.60
C VAL A 86 -13.35 18.20 -5.09
N HIS A 87 -13.23 18.38 -3.77
CA HIS A 87 -12.11 19.11 -3.18
C HIS A 87 -10.78 18.36 -3.31
N VAL A 88 -10.80 17.02 -3.23
CA VAL A 88 -9.62 16.17 -3.47
C VAL A 88 -9.11 16.34 -4.90
N GLU A 89 -10.00 16.30 -5.89
CA GLU A 89 -9.68 16.48 -7.31
C GLU A 89 -9.18 17.90 -7.59
N GLN A 90 -9.82 18.91 -7.00
CA GLN A 90 -9.38 20.31 -7.10
C GLN A 90 -7.96 20.49 -6.53
N LEU A 91 -7.69 19.96 -5.34
CA LEU A 91 -6.35 20.00 -4.71
C LEU A 91 -5.30 19.34 -5.62
N THR A 92 -5.61 18.14 -6.11
CA THR A 92 -4.69 17.35 -6.94
C THR A 92 -4.44 18.01 -8.30
N THR A 93 -5.46 18.64 -8.90
CA THR A 93 -5.35 19.32 -10.18
C THR A 93 -4.53 20.60 -10.05
N LYS A 94 -4.84 21.44 -9.05
CA LYS A 94 -4.07 22.67 -8.79
C LYS A 94 -2.60 22.39 -8.50
N PHE A 95 -2.30 21.32 -7.76
CA PHE A 95 -0.91 20.93 -7.53
C PHE A 95 -0.19 20.51 -8.82
N LYS A 96 -0.87 19.84 -9.75
CA LYS A 96 -0.29 19.47 -11.06
C LYS A 96 -0.03 20.67 -11.96
N GLU A 97 -0.86 21.70 -11.86
CA GLU A 97 -0.70 22.96 -12.60
C GLU A 97 0.43 23.81 -12.00
N GLU A 98 0.46 23.92 -10.67
CA GLU A 98 1.42 24.72 -9.95
C GLU A 98 1.93 23.95 -8.71
N ASN A 99 3.15 23.41 -8.84
CA ASN A 99 3.84 22.71 -7.75
C ASN A 99 4.05 23.62 -6.51
N GLY A 100 3.93 24.94 -6.68
CA GLY A 100 4.11 26.00 -5.67
C GLY A 100 2.91 26.31 -4.79
N VAL A 101 1.70 25.83 -5.09
CA VAL A 101 0.46 26.22 -4.39
C VAL A 101 0.49 25.96 -2.89
N ASP A 102 0.14 26.95 -2.08
CA ASP A 102 -0.12 26.78 -0.65
C ASP A 102 -1.55 26.27 -0.45
N PHE A 103 -1.70 25.14 0.24
CA PHE A 103 -3.00 24.53 0.49
C PHE A 103 -3.87 25.35 1.44
N SER A 104 -3.26 26.18 2.30
CA SER A 104 -3.99 27.11 3.17
C SER A 104 -4.76 28.18 2.38
N GLU A 105 -4.35 28.51 1.15
CA GLU A 105 -5.02 29.54 0.33
C GLU A 105 -6.21 28.96 -0.46
N LEU A 106 -6.37 27.64 -0.49
CA LEU A 106 -7.32 26.97 -1.38
C LEU A 106 -8.75 26.89 -0.82
N ASP A 107 -8.99 27.33 0.42
CA ASP A 107 -10.27 27.17 1.15
C ASP A 107 -10.78 25.72 1.09
N ILE A 108 -9.86 24.76 1.21
CA ILE A 108 -10.14 23.33 1.15
C ILE A 108 -10.15 22.72 2.56
N PRO A 109 -11.17 21.92 2.92
CA PRO A 109 -11.19 21.22 4.20
C PRO A 109 -10.01 20.27 4.38
N VAL A 110 -9.47 20.18 5.61
CA VAL A 110 -8.35 19.30 5.97
C VAL A 110 -8.60 17.82 5.63
N ASN A 111 -9.85 17.36 5.71
CA ASN A 111 -10.23 15.98 5.36
C ASN A 111 -10.01 15.67 3.86
N ALA A 112 -10.10 16.69 2.99
CA ALA A 112 -9.79 16.53 1.57
C ALA A 112 -8.27 16.37 1.37
N ALA A 113 -7.43 17.18 2.04
CA ALA A 113 -5.98 17.00 1.99
C ALA A 113 -5.55 15.64 2.57
N ALA A 114 -6.18 15.19 3.66
CA ALA A 114 -5.95 13.88 4.25
C ALA A 114 -6.29 12.72 3.30
N THR A 115 -7.41 12.84 2.57
CA THR A 115 -7.81 11.84 1.58
C THR A 115 -6.89 11.86 0.37
N ALA A 116 -6.54 13.05 -0.13
CA ALA A 116 -5.60 13.20 -1.23
C ALA A 116 -4.22 12.61 -0.91
N LEU A 117 -3.74 12.78 0.33
CA LEU A 117 -2.52 12.15 0.80
C LEU A 117 -2.62 10.62 0.75
N LYS A 118 -3.73 10.02 1.24
CA LYS A 118 -3.95 8.57 1.17
C LYS A 118 -3.97 8.08 -0.28
N ASP A 119 -4.63 8.80 -1.17
CA ASP A 119 -4.73 8.45 -2.59
C ASP A 119 -3.40 8.59 -3.32
N TYR A 120 -2.58 9.57 -2.94
CA TYR A 120 -1.22 9.73 -3.46
C TYR A 120 -0.32 8.56 -3.06
N LEU A 121 -0.33 8.15 -1.78
CA LEU A 121 0.45 6.99 -1.34
C LEU A 121 0.07 5.69 -2.06
N LYS A 122 -1.20 5.52 -2.45
CA LYS A 122 -1.64 4.35 -3.25
C LYS A 122 -1.18 4.39 -4.71
N GLN A 123 -0.92 5.58 -5.24
CA GLN A 123 -0.42 5.77 -6.61
C GLN A 123 1.09 5.66 -6.70
N LEU A 124 1.79 5.88 -5.58
CA LEU A 124 3.22 5.66 -5.50
C LEU A 124 3.57 4.17 -5.62
N PRO A 125 4.79 3.86 -6.08
CA PRO A 125 5.32 2.51 -5.97
C PRO A 125 5.31 2.07 -4.49
N PRO A 126 5.21 0.77 -4.21
CA PRO A 126 4.99 0.29 -2.84
C PRO A 126 6.13 0.72 -1.92
N LEU A 127 5.75 1.34 -0.78
CA LEU A 127 6.72 1.79 0.23
C LEU A 127 7.51 0.62 0.82
N LEU A 128 6.88 -0.56 0.89
CA LEU A 128 7.53 -1.82 1.22
C LEU A 128 7.59 -2.70 -0.05
N PRO A 129 8.79 -3.00 -0.57
CA PRO A 129 8.94 -3.95 -1.66
C PRO A 129 8.31 -5.32 -1.32
N GLN A 130 7.93 -6.08 -2.34
CA GLN A 130 7.24 -7.37 -2.16
C GLN A 130 8.01 -8.34 -1.24
N ASP A 131 9.33 -8.46 -1.40
CA ASP A 131 10.17 -9.30 -0.54
C ASP A 131 10.09 -8.88 0.96
N LYS A 132 9.90 -7.59 1.22
CA LYS A 132 9.78 -7.04 2.58
C LYS A 132 8.37 -7.17 3.13
N MET A 133 7.35 -7.17 2.27
CA MET A 133 5.97 -7.46 2.64
C MET A 133 5.81 -8.86 3.22
N GLU A 134 6.41 -9.88 2.60
CA GLU A 134 6.39 -11.27 3.10
C GLU A 134 7.14 -11.43 4.43
N GLN A 135 8.24 -10.67 4.60
CA GLN A 135 8.94 -10.60 5.89
C GLN A 135 8.06 -9.94 6.95
N LEU A 136 7.33 -8.88 6.61
CA LEU A 136 6.43 -8.18 7.53
C LEU A 136 5.33 -9.10 8.07
N THR A 137 4.68 -9.90 7.21
CA THR A 137 3.62 -10.83 7.64
C THR A 137 4.17 -11.94 8.54
N SER A 138 5.37 -12.44 8.22
CA SER A 138 6.08 -13.39 9.08
C SER A 138 6.39 -12.79 10.46
N ILE A 139 6.84 -11.53 10.50
CA ILE A 139 7.11 -10.80 11.74
C ILE A 139 5.83 -10.53 12.53
N ALA A 140 4.72 -10.21 11.84
CA ALA A 140 3.41 -9.94 12.45
C ALA A 140 2.88 -11.13 13.27
N SER A 141 3.23 -12.36 12.84
CA SER A 141 2.84 -13.61 13.50
C SER A 141 3.70 -13.98 14.72
N ILE A 142 4.78 -13.22 15.00
CA ILE A 142 5.64 -13.47 16.16
C ILE A 142 4.92 -13.04 17.44
N GLY A 143 4.75 -13.98 18.39
CA GLY A 143 4.14 -13.71 19.69
C GLY A 143 5.04 -12.97 20.68
N ASP A 144 6.36 -13.15 20.60
CA ASP A 144 7.32 -12.41 21.43
C ASP A 144 7.46 -10.97 20.93
N ARG A 145 6.95 -10.02 21.73
CA ARG A 145 6.96 -8.59 21.41
C ARG A 145 8.37 -8.02 21.23
N SER A 146 9.33 -8.46 22.04
CA SER A 146 10.71 -7.96 22.00
C SER A 146 11.43 -8.44 20.75
N LEU A 147 11.28 -9.74 20.45
CA LEU A 147 11.82 -10.32 19.22
C LEU A 147 11.18 -9.66 17.98
N ARG A 148 9.87 -9.48 18.00
CA ARG A 148 9.12 -8.82 16.92
C ARG A 148 9.61 -7.40 16.67
N LEU A 149 9.84 -6.63 17.73
CA LEU A 149 10.35 -5.26 17.62
C LEU A 149 11.77 -5.22 17.02
N LEU A 150 12.64 -6.16 17.42
CA LEU A 150 13.99 -6.28 16.86
C LEU A 150 13.96 -6.67 15.37
N GLN A 151 13.10 -7.61 14.99
CA GLN A 151 12.92 -8.02 13.59
C GLN A 151 12.33 -6.89 12.74
N LEU A 152 11.39 -6.10 13.27
CA LEU A 152 10.88 -4.90 12.61
C LEU A 152 12.00 -3.89 12.34
N LYS A 153 12.87 -3.65 13.34
CA LYS A 153 14.03 -2.76 13.16
C LYS A 153 14.94 -3.26 12.05
N GLN A 154 15.24 -4.56 12.01
CA GLN A 154 16.06 -5.17 10.95
C GLN A 154 15.41 -5.00 9.57
N LEU A 155 14.10 -5.25 9.45
CA LEU A 155 13.35 -5.04 8.22
C LEU A 155 13.48 -3.60 7.72
N LEU A 156 13.25 -2.62 8.61
CA LEU A 156 13.34 -1.19 8.27
C LEU A 156 14.75 -0.77 7.85
N THR A 157 15.79 -1.25 8.54
CA THR A 157 17.20 -0.95 8.17
C THR A 157 17.60 -1.56 6.84
N GLY A 158 16.91 -2.60 6.38
CA GLY A 158 17.13 -3.25 5.09
C GLY A 158 16.33 -2.65 3.93
N LEU A 159 15.64 -1.52 4.13
CA LEU A 159 14.89 -0.83 3.08
C LEU A 159 15.79 0.08 2.24
N PRO A 160 15.43 0.32 0.96
CA PRO A 160 16.05 1.39 0.18
C PRO A 160 15.94 2.73 0.92
N ARG A 161 16.98 3.57 0.81
CA ARG A 161 17.05 4.86 1.52
C ARG A 161 15.80 5.71 1.33
N VAL A 162 15.32 5.86 0.09
CA VAL A 162 14.14 6.68 -0.23
C VAL A 162 12.88 6.14 0.44
N ASN A 163 12.66 4.82 0.37
CA ASN A 163 11.52 4.16 1.02
C ASN A 163 11.54 4.37 2.54
N PHE A 164 12.71 4.19 3.16
CA PHE A 164 12.89 4.39 4.60
C PHE A 164 12.59 5.83 5.00
N GLU A 165 13.10 6.83 4.27
CA GLU A 165 12.86 8.24 4.58
C GLU A 165 11.37 8.62 4.42
N VAL A 166 10.70 8.12 3.38
CA VAL A 166 9.25 8.35 3.19
C VAL A 166 8.43 7.71 4.31
N LEU A 167 8.75 6.47 4.70
CA LEU A 167 8.10 5.81 5.84
C LEU A 167 8.37 6.58 7.15
N LYS A 168 9.61 6.97 7.39
CA LYS A 168 9.98 7.77 8.56
C LYS A 168 9.19 9.08 8.62
N TYR A 169 9.04 9.77 7.49
CA TYR A 169 8.29 11.02 7.40
C TYR A 169 6.81 10.83 7.73
N ILE A 170 6.15 9.81 7.15
CA ILE A 170 4.73 9.58 7.39
C ILE A 170 4.45 9.07 8.81
N PHE A 171 5.29 8.18 9.35
CA PHE A 171 5.14 7.71 10.73
C PHE A 171 5.44 8.81 11.76
N GLN A 172 6.37 9.71 11.48
CA GLN A 172 6.59 10.90 12.31
C GLN A 172 5.34 11.78 12.37
N HIS A 173 4.64 11.92 11.24
CA HIS A 173 3.36 12.64 11.20
C HIS A 173 2.28 11.92 12.04
N PHE A 174 2.18 10.60 11.93
CA PHE A 174 1.21 9.83 12.73
C PHE A 174 1.45 9.96 14.23
N VAL A 175 2.71 10.00 14.68
CA VAL A 175 3.04 10.26 16.08
C VAL A 175 2.44 11.59 16.53
N ARG A 176 2.62 12.67 15.76
CA ARG A 176 2.07 14.00 16.10
C ARG A 176 0.54 14.01 16.14
N VAL A 177 -0.11 13.31 15.22
CA VAL A 177 -1.58 13.17 15.23
C VAL A 177 -2.04 12.40 16.47
N ALA A 178 -1.36 11.30 16.81
CA ALA A 178 -1.67 10.47 17.96
C ALA A 178 -1.42 11.19 19.30
N GLU A 179 -0.40 12.05 19.40
CA GLU A 179 -0.15 12.90 20.57
C GLU A 179 -1.32 13.85 20.84
N ASN A 180 -2.05 14.26 19.81
CA ASN A 180 -3.22 15.13 19.91
C ASN A 180 -4.57 14.37 19.95
N CYS A 181 -4.54 13.07 20.26
CA CYS A 181 -5.72 12.20 20.23
C CYS A 181 -6.88 12.67 21.13
N LYS A 182 -6.60 13.47 22.15
CA LYS A 182 -7.62 14.06 23.03
C LYS A 182 -8.56 15.04 22.31
N LEU A 183 -8.08 15.69 21.25
CA LEU A 183 -8.85 16.65 20.46
C LEU A 183 -9.40 15.98 19.19
N ASN A 184 -8.54 15.30 18.43
CA ASN A 184 -8.94 14.70 17.16
C ASN A 184 -9.56 13.29 17.28
N SER A 185 -9.56 12.66 18.46
CA SER A 185 -10.08 11.30 18.67
C SER A 185 -9.40 10.20 17.83
N MET A 186 -8.13 10.40 17.47
CA MET A 186 -7.30 9.47 16.70
C MET A 186 -6.03 9.10 17.48
N ASP A 187 -6.08 7.99 18.22
CA ASP A 187 -4.90 7.37 18.83
C ASP A 187 -4.12 6.51 17.80
N SER A 188 -2.98 5.97 18.21
CA SER A 188 -2.13 5.13 17.33
C SER A 188 -2.86 3.91 16.79
N LYS A 189 -3.75 3.30 17.58
CA LYS A 189 -4.60 2.18 17.15
C LYS A 189 -5.59 2.58 16.07
N ASN A 190 -6.31 3.68 16.26
CA ASN A 190 -7.26 4.20 15.27
C ASN A 190 -6.56 4.59 13.97
N LEU A 191 -5.39 5.21 14.07
CA LEU A 191 -4.56 5.53 12.91
C LEU A 191 -4.12 4.25 12.19
N ALA A 192 -3.66 3.23 12.91
CA ALA A 192 -3.25 1.96 12.32
C ALA A 192 -4.39 1.31 11.51
N ILE A 193 -5.61 1.26 12.06
CA ILE A 193 -6.80 0.76 11.36
C ILE A 193 -7.07 1.56 10.07
N CYS A 194 -6.95 2.89 10.12
CA CYS A 194 -7.24 3.77 8.99
C CYS A 194 -6.17 3.73 7.88
N TRP A 195 -4.93 3.37 8.23
CA TRP A 195 -3.76 3.53 7.36
C TRP A 195 -3.16 2.23 6.85
N TRP A 196 -3.29 1.11 7.56
CA TRP A 196 -2.72 -0.16 7.09
C TRP A 196 -3.15 -0.53 5.64
N PRO A 197 -4.41 -0.31 5.19
CA PRO A 197 -4.81 -0.66 3.83
C PRO A 197 -4.14 0.21 2.76
N THR A 198 -3.77 1.45 3.11
CA THR A 198 -3.09 2.38 2.20
C THR A 198 -1.58 2.08 2.16
N LEU A 199 -0.96 1.87 3.32
CA LEU A 199 0.47 1.60 3.43
C LEU A 199 0.85 0.25 2.81
N LEU A 200 -0.04 -0.74 2.95
CA LEU A 200 0.16 -2.13 2.51
C LEU A 200 -0.80 -2.48 1.37
N HIS A 201 -1.08 -1.53 0.47
CA HIS A 201 -2.08 -1.71 -0.60
C HIS A 201 -1.76 -2.83 -1.60
N THR A 202 -0.51 -3.31 -1.63
CA THR A 202 -0.07 -4.46 -2.43
C THR A 202 -0.22 -5.80 -1.72
N LEU A 203 -0.59 -5.80 -0.43
CA LEU A 203 -0.85 -7.02 0.32
C LEU A 203 -2.10 -7.71 -0.21
N GLN A 204 -1.96 -8.97 -0.60
CA GLN A 204 -3.05 -9.78 -1.11
C GLN A 204 -3.37 -10.89 -0.12
N PHE A 205 -4.66 -11.23 -0.01
CA PHE A 205 -5.16 -12.35 0.78
C PHE A 205 -5.89 -13.30 -0.17
N ASN A 206 -5.74 -14.60 0.04
CA ASN A 206 -6.35 -15.62 -0.80
C ASN A 206 -7.85 -15.74 -0.55
N ASP A 207 -8.27 -15.56 0.71
CA ASP A 207 -9.66 -15.62 1.13
C ASP A 207 -9.96 -14.72 2.33
N ILE A 208 -11.24 -14.66 2.71
CA ILE A 208 -11.74 -13.85 3.82
C ILE A 208 -11.20 -14.37 5.16
N SER A 209 -11.01 -15.68 5.31
CA SER A 209 -10.53 -16.30 6.55
C SER A 209 -9.09 -15.91 6.83
N GLU A 210 -8.22 -15.96 5.82
CA GLU A 210 -6.85 -15.48 5.90
C GLU A 210 -6.81 -14.00 6.24
N PHE A 211 -7.62 -13.18 5.56
CA PHE A 211 -7.74 -11.75 5.86
C PHE A 211 -8.13 -11.49 7.32
N GLU A 212 -9.17 -12.14 7.83
CA GLU A 212 -9.63 -11.97 9.21
C GLU A 212 -8.60 -12.43 10.23
N SER A 213 -7.83 -13.48 9.91
CA SER A 213 -6.75 -13.96 10.78
C SER A 213 -5.55 -13.03 10.82
N GLN A 214 -5.13 -12.46 9.68
CA GLN A 214 -3.92 -11.65 9.56
C GLN A 214 -4.15 -10.18 9.93
N ARG A 215 -5.36 -9.66 9.70
CA ARG A 215 -5.69 -8.25 9.90
C ARG A 215 -5.30 -7.73 11.30
N PRO A 216 -5.64 -8.39 12.43
CA PRO A 216 -5.27 -7.88 13.75
C PRO A 216 -3.75 -7.77 13.95
N HIS A 217 -2.99 -8.72 13.40
CA HIS A 217 -1.53 -8.71 13.47
C HIS A 217 -0.95 -7.56 12.65
N ILE A 218 -1.51 -7.29 11.46
CA ILE A 218 -1.10 -6.17 10.62
C ILE A 218 -1.40 -4.83 11.29
N GLU A 219 -2.60 -4.66 11.82
CA GLU A 219 -3.00 -3.47 12.58
C GLU A 219 -2.06 -3.22 13.76
N ASP A 220 -1.73 -4.27 14.53
CA ASP A 220 -0.80 -4.21 15.66
C ASP A 220 0.64 -3.86 15.23
N ILE A 221 1.11 -4.32 14.07
CA ILE A 221 2.40 -3.92 13.51
C ILE A 221 2.41 -2.43 13.17
N ILE A 222 1.39 -1.92 12.45
CA ILE A 222 1.33 -0.49 12.11
C ILE A 222 1.22 0.36 13.38
N GLN A 223 0.44 -0.08 14.37
CA GLN A 223 0.38 0.58 15.68
C GLN A 223 1.76 0.59 16.35
N THR A 224 2.47 -0.53 16.37
CA THR A 224 3.83 -0.63 16.94
C THR A 224 4.82 0.31 16.24
N LEU A 225 4.72 0.47 14.92
CA LEU A 225 5.56 1.40 14.16
C LEU A 225 5.33 2.88 14.58
N ILE A 226 4.11 3.22 15.01
CA ILE A 226 3.78 4.55 15.57
C ILE A 226 4.30 4.64 17.01
N ASP A 227 3.91 3.70 17.88
CA ASP A 227 4.19 3.74 19.32
C ASP A 227 5.69 3.62 19.64
N GLN A 228 6.46 2.92 18.80
CA GLN A 228 7.91 2.69 18.98
C GLN A 228 8.74 3.46 17.95
N PHE A 229 8.19 4.55 17.43
CA PHE A 229 8.84 5.37 16.41
C PHE A 229 10.28 5.80 16.77
N PRO A 230 10.59 6.27 18.00
CA PRO A 230 11.96 6.69 18.34
C PRO A 230 12.98 5.54 18.21
N PHE A 231 12.61 4.33 18.66
CA PHE A 231 13.45 3.15 18.58
C PHE A 231 13.65 2.64 17.15
N LEU A 232 12.57 2.64 16.36
CA LEU A 232 12.54 2.04 15.03
C LEU A 232 13.12 2.96 13.94
N PHE A 233 12.86 4.27 14.02
CA PHE A 233 13.20 5.23 12.95
C PHE A 233 14.27 6.27 13.34
N GLN A 234 14.45 6.56 14.63
CA GLN A 234 15.46 7.53 15.10
C GLN A 234 16.69 6.85 15.71
N GLY A 235 16.65 5.53 15.91
CA GLY A 235 17.75 4.79 16.54
C GLY A 235 18.01 5.18 17.99
N LYS A 236 17.07 5.89 18.64
CA LYS A 236 17.13 6.17 20.07
C LYS A 236 16.86 4.87 20.81
N GLU A 237 17.79 4.45 21.67
CA GLU A 237 17.57 3.33 22.58
C GLU A 237 16.59 3.79 23.67
N ASP A 238 15.30 3.79 23.38
CA ASP A 238 14.30 3.95 24.42
C ASP A 238 14.27 2.65 25.22
N TYR A 239 14.64 2.76 26.50
CA TYR A 239 14.48 1.73 27.51
C TYR A 239 13.01 1.31 27.50
N VAL A 240 12.72 0.12 26.98
CA VAL A 240 11.38 -0.47 27.00
C VAL A 240 10.98 -0.55 28.47
N MET A 241 10.09 0.33 28.92
CA MET A 241 9.41 0.18 30.21
C MET A 241 8.53 -1.05 30.08
N VAL A 242 9.01 -2.14 30.70
CA VAL A 242 8.35 -3.42 30.89
C VAL A 242 7.00 -3.25 31.58
#